data_AF-A0A7C3D7Q8-F1
#
_entry.id   AF-A0A7C3D7Q8-F1
#
_cell.length_a   1.000
_cell.length_b   1.000
_cell.length_c   1.000
_cell.angle_alpha   90.00
_cell.angle_beta   90.00
_cell.angle_gamma   90.00
#
_symmetry.space_group_name_H-M   'P 1'
#
loop_
_entity.id
_entity.type
_entity.pdbx_description
1 polymer ?
#
loop_
_entity_poly.entity_id
_entity_poly.type
_entity_poly.pdbx_seq_one_letter_code
_entity_poly.pdbx_strand_id
1 'polypeptide(L)'
;MDAPDHHPGVLRGRIENSLFVTPAGALLPLDQVRFLPPVHPSKIVCVGRNYAEHAKELGNEVPAEPLLFLKPPSSLNGHRAPVIRPRGVETLSYEGELALVIGRRARGI
;
A
#
# COMPACT_ATOMS: atom_id res chain seq x y z
N MET A 1 7.57 -9.69 14.88
CA MET A 1 6.75 -10.29 13.82
C MET A 1 5.53 -10.77 14.58
N ASP A 2 4.60 -9.86 14.82
CA ASP A 2 3.45 -10.16 15.67
C ASP A 2 2.64 -11.27 15.01
N ALA A 3 2.16 -12.20 15.84
CA ALA A 3 1.38 -13.34 15.38
C ALA A 3 0.24 -12.85 14.47
N PRO A 4 -0.09 -13.59 13.41
CA PRO A 4 -1.22 -13.22 12.57
C PRO A 4 -2.47 -13.16 13.45
N ASP A 5 -3.10 -12.00 13.51
CA ASP A 5 -4.39 -11.81 14.17
C ASP A 5 -5.37 -12.84 13.58
N HIS A 6 -5.72 -13.86 14.38
CA HIS A 6 -6.58 -14.98 14.00
C HIS A 6 -8.05 -14.60 14.17
N HIS A 7 -8.41 -13.36 13.83
CA HIS A 7 -9.80 -12.94 13.84
C HIS A 7 -10.57 -13.83 12.85
N PRO A 8 -11.66 -14.52 13.27
CA PRO A 8 -12.32 -15.55 12.46
C PRO A 8 -12.90 -15.02 11.14
N GLY A 9 -13.06 -13.70 11.01
CA GLY A 9 -13.46 -13.02 9.77
C GLY A 9 -12.34 -12.62 8.82
N VAL A 10 -11.06 -12.80 9.18
CA VAL A 10 -9.91 -12.43 8.32
C VAL A 10 -9.38 -13.65 7.61
N LEU A 11 -9.60 -13.70 6.30
CA LEU A 11 -9.06 -14.73 5.43
C LEU A 11 -7.71 -14.29 4.87
N ARG A 12 -6.77 -15.23 4.81
CA ARG A 12 -5.52 -15.09 4.04
C ARG A 12 -5.60 -15.99 2.83
N GLY A 13 -4.90 -15.63 1.76
CA GLY A 13 -5.00 -16.34 0.49
C GLY A 13 -4.28 -15.59 -0.61
N ARG A 14 -4.56 -15.98 -1.86
CA ARG A 14 -3.98 -15.40 -3.07
C ARG A 14 -5.08 -15.07 -4.07
N ILE A 15 -4.78 -14.19 -5.02
CA ILE A 15 -5.70 -13.88 -6.12
C ILE A 15 -5.23 -14.64 -7.35
N GLU A 16 -6.09 -15.46 -7.93
CA GLU A 16 -5.84 -16.22 -9.16
C GLU A 16 -7.07 -16.13 -10.05
N ASN A 17 -6.90 -15.76 -11.33
CA ASN A 17 -8.00 -15.70 -12.32
C ASN A 17 -9.25 -14.96 -11.83
N SER A 18 -9.08 -13.80 -11.17
CA SER A 18 -10.17 -13.00 -10.58
C SER A 18 -10.96 -13.72 -9.48
N LEU A 19 -10.33 -14.67 -8.79
CA LEU A 19 -10.87 -15.34 -7.60
C LEU A 19 -9.89 -15.19 -6.44
N PHE A 20 -10.42 -15.08 -5.24
CA PHE A 20 -9.64 -15.22 -4.01
C PHE A 20 -9.60 -16.69 -3.61
N VAL A 21 -8.40 -17.24 -3.50
CA VAL A 21 -8.13 -18.63 -3.17
C VAL A 21 -7.59 -18.72 -1.75
N THR A 22 -8.35 -19.35 -0.86
CA THR A 22 -7.90 -19.62 0.51
C THR A 22 -6.85 -20.75 0.55
N PRO A 23 -6.04 -20.86 1.60
CA PRO A 23 -5.11 -21.99 1.80
C PRO A 23 -5.79 -23.37 1.77
N ALA A 24 -7.06 -23.44 2.19
CA ALA A 24 -7.85 -24.67 2.15
C ALA A 24 -8.43 -24.97 0.76
N GLY A 25 -8.16 -24.14 -0.25
CA GLY A 25 -8.62 -24.32 -1.63
C GLY A 25 -10.01 -23.77 -1.93
N ALA A 26 -10.71 -23.17 -0.96
CA ALA A 26 -11.98 -22.49 -1.22
C ALA A 26 -11.77 -21.28 -2.15
N LEU A 27 -12.67 -21.15 -3.14
CA LEU A 27 -12.66 -20.10 -4.15
C LEU A 27 -13.79 -19.11 -3.84
N LEU A 28 -13.44 -17.83 -3.70
CA LEU A 28 -14.38 -16.76 -3.44
C LEU A 28 -14.30 -15.71 -4.56
N PRO A 29 -15.44 -15.30 -5.14
CA PRO A 29 -15.49 -14.12 -6.01
C PRO A 29 -14.95 -12.86 -5.30
N LEU A 30 -14.23 -11.99 -6.03
CA LEU A 30 -13.59 -10.81 -5.43
C LEU A 30 -14.57 -9.74 -4.92
N ASP A 31 -15.83 -9.80 -5.33
CA ASP A 31 -16.91 -8.92 -4.86
C ASP A 31 -17.58 -9.42 -3.56
N GLN A 32 -17.34 -10.68 -3.18
CA GLN A 32 -17.80 -11.26 -1.90
C GLN A 32 -16.79 -11.10 -0.77
N VAL A 33 -15.61 -10.55 -1.07
CA VAL A 33 -14.56 -10.31 -0.08
C VAL A 33 -14.30 -8.82 0.09
N ARG A 34 -13.90 -8.44 1.31
CA ARG A 34 -13.37 -7.11 1.59
C ARG A 34 -11.86 -7.19 1.71
N PHE A 35 -11.14 -6.46 0.87
CA PHE A 35 -9.68 -6.41 0.96
C PHE A 35 -9.25 -5.56 2.15
N LEU A 36 -8.32 -6.11 2.92
CA LEU A 36 -7.57 -5.38 3.94
C LEU A 36 -6.20 -4.99 3.37
N PRO A 37 -5.47 -4.03 3.99
CA PRO A 37 -4.06 -3.84 3.69
C PRO A 37 -3.30 -5.17 3.81
N PRO A 38 -2.41 -5.51 2.87
CA PRO A 38 -1.76 -6.82 2.85
C PRO A 38 -0.71 -7.01 3.97
N VAL A 39 -0.33 -5.92 4.67
CA VAL A 39 0.69 -5.91 5.73
C VAL A 39 0.35 -4.89 6.82
N HIS A 40 0.93 -5.09 8.01
CA HIS A 40 0.89 -4.14 9.13
C HIS A 40 2.31 -3.60 9.39
N PRO A 41 2.76 -2.56 8.66
CA PRO A 41 4.11 -2.05 8.78
C PRO A 41 4.26 -1.17 10.03
N SER A 42 5.46 -1.17 10.63
CA SER A 42 5.79 -0.21 11.70
C SER A 42 6.06 1.21 11.19
N LYS A 43 6.40 1.35 9.91
CA LYS A 43 6.62 2.62 9.21
C LYS A 43 6.43 2.45 7.72
N ILE A 44 6.06 3.52 7.03
CA ILE A 44 5.99 3.61 5.58
C ILE A 44 6.94 4.73 5.16
N VAL A 45 7.98 4.38 4.41
CA VAL A 45 8.97 5.33 3.87
C VAL A 45 8.65 5.52 2.40
N CYS A 46 8.40 6.76 2.00
CA CYS A 46 8.07 7.15 0.64
C CYS A 46 9.26 7.89 0.01
N VAL A 47 9.33 7.88 -1.32
CA VAL A 47 10.37 8.56 -2.09
C VAL A 47 9.71 9.55 -3.05
N GLY A 48 10.02 10.83 -2.89
CA GLY A 48 9.53 11.88 -3.77
C GLY A 48 10.33 11.96 -5.07
N ARG A 49 9.65 12.31 -6.18
CA ARG A 49 10.28 12.67 -7.47
C ARG A 49 11.19 11.58 -8.05
N ASN A 50 10.81 10.31 -7.89
CA ASN A 50 11.60 9.15 -8.34
C ASN A 50 11.31 8.70 -9.79
N TYR A 51 10.58 9.50 -10.56
CA TYR A 51 10.33 9.31 -11.99
C TYR A 51 10.73 10.59 -12.73
N ALA A 52 11.73 10.50 -13.60
CA ALA A 52 12.35 11.68 -14.22
C ALA A 52 11.36 12.52 -15.05
N GLU A 53 10.49 11.87 -15.81
CA GLU A 53 9.45 12.57 -16.60
C GLU A 53 8.43 13.27 -15.70
N HIS A 54 7.98 12.62 -14.63
CA HIS A 54 7.06 13.23 -13.67
C HIS A 54 7.67 14.42 -12.90
N ALA A 55 8.97 14.36 -12.59
CA ALA A 55 9.67 15.50 -11.99
C ALA A 55 9.66 16.73 -12.93
N LYS A 56 9.90 16.50 -14.23
CA LYS A 56 9.89 17.55 -15.27
C LYS A 56 8.51 18.17 -15.47
N GLU A 57 7.43 17.37 -15.41
CA GLU A 57 6.03 17.86 -15.55
C GLU A 57 5.70 18.98 -14.55
N LEU A 58 6.25 18.88 -13.34
CA LEU A 58 6.03 19.86 -12.27
C LEU A 58 7.12 20.94 -12.22
N GLY A 59 7.96 21.05 -13.25
CA GLY A 59 9.06 22.01 -13.33
C GLY A 59 10.16 21.78 -12.29
N ASN A 60 10.29 20.55 -11.78
CA ASN A 60 11.27 20.22 -10.76
C ASN A 60 12.50 19.54 -11.37
N GLU A 61 13.67 19.82 -10.80
CA GLU A 61 14.86 19.00 -11.04
C GLU A 61 14.71 17.64 -10.36
N VAL A 62 15.28 16.61 -11.00
CA VAL A 62 15.43 15.29 -10.38
C VAL A 62 16.43 15.44 -9.22
N PRO A 63 16.07 15.10 -7.98
CA PRO A 63 16.98 15.24 -6.83
C PRO A 63 18.24 14.39 -7.02
N ALA A 64 19.41 14.96 -6.66
CA ALA A 64 20.68 14.22 -6.67
C ALA A 64 20.73 13.12 -5.59
N GLU A 65 19.95 13.28 -4.52
CA GLU A 65 19.78 12.32 -3.44
C GLU A 65 18.28 12.02 -3.23
N PRO A 66 17.91 10.81 -2.76
CA PRO A 66 16.51 10.47 -2.55
C PRO A 66 15.80 11.39 -1.56
N LEU A 67 14.68 11.98 -1.99
CA LEU A 67 13.81 12.75 -1.12
C LEU A 67 12.90 11.81 -0.31
N LEU A 68 13.27 11.53 0.94
CA LEU A 68 12.52 10.62 1.80
C LEU A 68 11.53 11.34 2.71
N PHE A 69 10.35 10.75 2.87
CA PHE A 69 9.36 11.19 3.86
C PHE A 69 8.57 10.00 4.42
N LEU A 70 7.80 10.23 5.50
CA LEU A 70 7.04 9.20 6.18
C LEU A 70 5.53 9.38 5.96
N LYS A 71 4.85 8.26 5.72
CA LYS A 71 3.40 8.15 5.92
C LYS A 71 3.13 7.35 7.20
N PRO A 72 2.17 7.77 8.03
CA PRO A 72 1.81 6.99 9.20
C PRO A 72 1.13 5.68 8.76
N PRO A 73 1.37 4.53 9.45
CA PRO A 73 0.67 3.28 9.15
C PRO A 73 -0.86 3.39 9.20
N SER A 74 -1.40 4.31 10.00
CA SER A 74 -2.84 4.63 10.06
C SER A 74 -3.41 5.21 8.76
N SER A 75 -2.57 5.59 7.79
CA SER A 75 -3.01 6.05 6.47
C SER A 75 -3.23 4.93 5.45
N LEU A 76 -2.92 3.67 5.79
CA LEU A 76 -3.19 2.53 4.92
C LEU A 76 -4.69 2.31 4.74
N ASN A 77 -5.08 1.90 3.54
CA ASN A 77 -6.44 1.55 3.19
C ASN A 77 -6.48 0.23 2.41
N GLY A 78 -7.64 -0.44 2.41
CA GLY A 78 -7.84 -1.67 1.65
C GLY A 78 -8.01 -1.41 0.15
N HIS A 79 -7.70 -2.41 -0.69
CA HIS A 79 -8.04 -2.32 -2.11
C HIS A 79 -9.56 -2.13 -2.29
N ARG A 80 -9.95 -1.18 -3.16
CA ARG A 80 -11.35 -0.76 -3.41
C ARG A 80 -12.06 -0.12 -2.22
N ALA A 81 -11.38 0.11 -1.11
CA ALA A 81 -11.94 0.88 -0.01
C ALA A 81 -11.99 2.38 -0.39
N PRO A 82 -13.01 3.12 0.10
CA PRO A 82 -13.15 4.53 -0.24
C PRO A 82 -12.02 5.36 0.38
N VAL A 83 -11.53 6.36 -0.35
CA VAL A 83 -10.67 7.42 0.18
C VAL A 83 -11.57 8.59 0.56
N ILE A 84 -11.66 8.87 1.86
CA ILE A 84 -12.50 9.96 2.37
C ILE A 84 -11.71 11.26 2.27
N ARG A 85 -12.19 12.21 1.46
CA ARG A 85 -11.65 13.57 1.41
C ARG A 85 -12.02 14.32 2.70
N PRO A 86 -11.04 14.80 3.48
CA PRO A 86 -11.33 15.60 4.68
C PRO A 86 -12.04 16.90 4.32
N ARG A 87 -12.89 17.40 5.24
CA ARG A 87 -13.59 18.68 5.08
C ARG A 87 -12.58 19.82 4.92
N GLY A 88 -12.83 20.72 3.98
CA GLY A 88 -11.99 21.91 3.75
C GLY A 88 -10.74 21.66 2.91
N VAL A 89 -10.44 20.40 2.52
CA VAL A 89 -9.42 20.14 1.50
C VAL A 89 -9.94 20.67 0.17
N GLU A 90 -9.12 21.44 -0.55
CA GLU A 90 -9.40 21.96 -1.91
C GLU A 90 -8.84 21.06 -3.02
N THR A 91 -7.68 20.46 -2.77
CA THR A 91 -7.01 19.56 -3.71
C THR A 91 -6.75 18.22 -3.04
N LEU A 92 -7.25 17.15 -3.68
CA LEU A 92 -6.94 15.77 -3.33
C LEU A 92 -6.46 15.10 -4.61
N SER A 93 -5.16 14.86 -4.71
CA SER A 93 -4.53 14.18 -5.84
C SER A 93 -4.30 12.70 -5.56
N TYR A 94 -4.02 11.96 -6.62
CA TYR A 94 -3.57 10.57 -6.56
C TYR A 94 -2.11 10.49 -6.99
N GLU A 95 -1.37 9.53 -6.42
CA GLU A 95 -0.01 9.19 -6.81
C GLU A 95 0.05 7.66 -6.95
N GLY A 96 0.35 7.18 -8.16
CA GLY A 96 0.53 5.75 -8.42
C GLY A 96 1.97 5.35 -8.18
N GLU A 97 2.22 4.47 -7.21
CA GLU A 97 3.57 4.08 -6.81
C GLU A 97 3.73 2.55 -6.73
N LEU A 98 4.96 2.08 -7.00
CA LEU A 98 5.37 0.72 -6.68
C LEU A 98 5.76 0.64 -5.20
N ALA A 99 5.10 -0.23 -4.44
CA ALA A 99 5.43 -0.45 -3.03
C ALA A 99 6.36 -1.66 -2.85
N LEU A 100 7.42 -1.49 -2.06
CA LEU A 100 8.28 -2.58 -1.60
C LEU A 100 7.93 -2.97 -0.16
N VAL A 101 7.65 -4.26 0.05
CA VAL A 101 7.41 -4.82 1.38
C VAL A 101 8.67 -5.51 1.88
N ILE A 102 9.26 -4.96 2.95
CA ILE A 102 10.49 -5.49 3.54
C ILE A 102 10.17 -6.68 4.44
N GLY A 103 10.54 -7.89 3.99
CA GLY A 103 10.25 -9.14 4.70
C GLY A 103 11.21 -9.50 5.84
N ARG A 104 12.38 -8.84 5.95
CA ARG A 104 13.41 -9.11 6.96
C ARG A 104 14.07 -7.82 7.44
N ARG A 105 14.59 -7.81 8.67
CA ARG A 105 15.34 -6.65 9.19
C ARG A 105 16.56 -6.37 8.29
N ALA A 106 16.63 -5.15 7.77
CA ALA A 106 17.75 -4.63 6.98
C ALA A 106 18.48 -3.54 7.79
N ARG A 107 19.82 -3.60 7.84
CA ARG A 107 20.67 -2.59 8.48
C ARG A 107 22.04 -2.61 7.81
N GLY A 108 22.49 -1.46 7.30
CA GLY A 108 23.78 -1.33 6.61
C GLY A 108 23.81 -2.09 5.27
N ILE A 109 22.68 -2.05 4.55
CA ILE A 109 22.53 -2.61 3.21
C ILE A 109 22.54 -1.47 2.20
#